data_AF-A0A6A8DDG8-F1
#
_entry.id   AF-A0A6A8DDG8-F1
#
_cell.length_a   1.000
_cell.length_b   1.000
_cell.length_c   1.000
_cell.angle_alpha   90.00
_cell.angle_beta   90.00
_cell.angle_gamma   90.00
#
_symmetry.space_group_name_H-M   'P 1'
#
loop_
_entity.id
_entity.type
_entity.pdbx_description
1 polymer ?
#
loop_
_entity_poly.entity_id
_entity_poly.type
_entity_poly.pdbx_seq_one_letter_code
_entity_poly.pdbx_strand_id
1 'polypeptide(L)' 'MEYFYVFGFGLFFVLVLLLLNILTSVWSYRDALRKGNSKEYAVIVLIGTIFFPIIGLIVYLIIRND' A
#
# COMPACT_ATOMS: atom_id res chain seq x y z
N MET A 1 -9.51 -17.60 -27.43
CA MET A 1 -9.09 -18.24 -26.17
C MET A 1 -7.87 -17.55 -25.57
N GLU A 2 -6.78 -17.37 -26.30
CA GLU A 2 -5.57 -16.67 -25.81
C GLU A 2 -5.82 -15.27 -25.22
N TYR A 3 -6.52 -14.40 -25.95
CA TYR A 3 -6.88 -13.05 -25.47
C TYR A 3 -7.69 -13.05 -24.16
N PHE A 4 -8.52 -14.08 -23.94
CA PHE A 4 -9.30 -14.22 -22.72
C PHE A 4 -8.39 -14.52 -21.51
N TYR A 5 -7.40 -15.40 -21.70
CA TYR A 5 -6.42 -15.71 -20.66
C TYR A 5 -5.51 -14.52 -20.35
N VAL A 6 -5.05 -13.79 -21.38
CA VAL A 6 -4.24 -12.58 -21.19
C VAL A 6 -5.02 -11.51 -20.43
N PHE A 7 -6.28 -11.28 -20.80
CA PHE A 7 -7.15 -10.33 -20.10
C PHE A 7 -7.40 -10.75 -18.64
N GLY A 8 -7.73 -12.03 -18.41
CA GLY A 8 -7.96 -12.57 -17.06
C GLY A 8 -6.72 -12.45 -16.16
N PHE A 9 -5.54 -12.75 -16.70
CA PHE A 9 -4.27 -12.59 -15.99
C PHE A 9 -3.98 -11.12 -15.65
N GLY A 10 -4.20 -10.21 -16.60
CA GLY A 10 -4.04 -8.77 -16.37
C GLY A 10 -4.95 -8.26 -15.26
N LEU A 11 -6.22 -8.67 -15.24
CA LEU A 11 -7.17 -8.29 -14.20
C LEU A 11 -6.77 -8.82 -12.82
N PHE A 12 -6.35 -10.09 -12.75
CA PHE A 12 -5.85 -10.71 -11.53
C PHE A 12 -4.61 -9.98 -10.98
N PHE A 13 -3.67 -9.62 -11.86
CA PHE A 13 -2.46 -8.90 -11.48
C PHE A 13 -2.78 -7.52 -10.89
N VAL A 14 -3.69 -6.77 -11.50
CA VAL A 14 -4.15 -5.47 -10.98
C VAL A 14 -4.82 -5.62 -9.61
N LEU A 15 -5.66 -6.65 -9.44
CA LEU A 15 -6.30 -6.96 -8.15
C LEU A 15 -5.26 -7.25 -7.05
N VAL A 16 -4.25 -8.06 -7.36
CA VAL A 16 -3.17 -8.38 -6.40
C VAL A 16 -2.38 -7.12 -6.02
N LEU A 17 -2.05 -6.26 -7.00
CA LEU A 17 -1.35 -5.00 -6.72
C LEU A 17 -2.20 -4.05 -5.87
N LEU A 18 -3.51 -3.98 -6.12
CA LEU A 18 -4.42 -3.17 -5.31
C LEU A 18 -4.50 -3.66 -3.87
N LEU A 19 -4.61 -4.98 -3.67
CA LEU A 19 -4.58 -5.59 -2.34
C LEU A 19 -3.26 -5.32 -1.63
N LEU A 20 -2.13 -5.47 -2.32
CA LEU A 20 -0.81 -5.19 -1.77
C LEU A 20 -0.69 -3.73 -1.33
N ASN A 21 -1.21 -2.79 -2.14
CA ASN A 21 -1.22 -1.37 -1.79
C ASN A 21 -2.04 -1.09 -0.52
N ILE A 22 -3.26 -1.64 -0.42
CA ILE A 22 -4.10 -1.45 0.76
C ILE A 22 -3.41 -2.03 2.01
N LEU A 23 -2.87 -3.26 1.91
CA LEU A 23 -2.19 -3.92 3.03
C LEU A 23 -0.97 -3.15 3.50
N THR A 24 -0.10 -2.69 2.58
CA THR A 24 1.09 -1.90 2.92
C THR A 24 0.74 -0.54 3.49
N SER A 25 -0.34 0.08 3.02
CA SER A 25 -0.82 1.36 3.56
C SER A 25 -1.35 1.22 5.00
N VAL A 26 -2.17 0.19 5.25
CA VAL A 26 -2.64 -0.14 6.60
C VAL A 26 -1.47 -0.50 7.52
N TRP A 27 -0.47 -1.21 7.00
CA TRP A 27 0.72 -1.53 7.79
C TRP A 27 1.51 -0.26 8.14
N SER A 28 1.69 0.66 7.19
CA SER A 28 2.35 1.95 7.41
C SER A 28 1.65 2.78 8.48
N TYR A 29 0.32 2.83 8.46
CA TYR A 29 -0.49 3.44 9.53
C TYR A 29 -0.19 2.82 10.91
N ARG A 30 -0.20 1.50 10.99
CA ARG A 30 0.03 0.78 12.26
C ARG A 30 1.45 0.97 12.76
N ASP A 31 2.43 0.96 11.88
CA ASP A 31 3.83 1.17 12.27
C ASP A 31 4.08 2.63 12.68
N ALA A 32 3.46 3.61 12.01
CA ALA A 32 3.50 5.00 12.45
C ALA A 32 2.98 5.17 13.89
N LEU A 33 1.87 4.52 14.23
CA LEU A 33 1.33 4.52 15.60
C LEU A 33 2.24 3.80 16.61
N ARG A 34 2.79 2.63 16.25
CA ARG A 34 3.69 1.86 17.13
C ARG A 34 4.96 2.62 17.50
N LYS A 35 5.40 3.52 16.61
CA LYS A 35 6.55 4.41 16.82
C LYS A 35 6.23 5.65 17.66
N GLY A 36 5.00 5.76 18.19
CA GLY A 36 4.61 6.88 19.06
C GLY A 36 4.25 8.16 18.31
N ASN A 37 4.07 8.10 16.99
CA ASN A 37 3.55 9.27 16.25
C ASN A 37 2.08 9.53 16.60
N SER A 38 1.63 10.75 16.33
CA SER A 38 0.23 11.13 16.54
C SER A 38 -0.72 10.38 15.59
N LYS A 39 -2.01 10.32 15.95
CA LYS A 39 -3.03 9.68 15.12
C LYS A 39 -3.22 10.41 13.80
N GLU A 40 -3.14 11.74 13.82
CA GLU A 40 -3.24 12.60 12.65
C GLU A 40 -2.11 12.30 11.66
N TYR A 41 -0.87 12.18 12.14
CA TYR A 41 0.27 11.79 11.33
C TYR A 41 0.05 10.40 10.70
N ALA A 42 -0.38 9.42 11.51
CA ALA A 42 -0.63 8.08 11.00
C ALA A 42 -1.71 8.08 9.90
N VAL A 43 -2.79 8.86 10.06
CA VAL A 43 -3.83 9.02 9.03
C VAL A 43 -3.28 9.67 7.77
N ILE A 44 -2.42 10.69 7.88
CA ILE A 44 -1.75 11.29 6.72
C ILE A 44 -0.90 10.26 5.98
N VAL A 45 -0.13 9.43 6.70
CA VAL A 45 0.64 8.32 6.13
C VAL A 45 -0.28 7.32 5.41
N LEU A 46 -1.40 6.93 6.02
CA LEU A 46 -2.37 6.01 5.42
C LEU A 46 -2.90 6.55 4.09
N ILE A 47 -3.37 7.80 4.09
CA ILE A 47 -3.94 8.44 2.90
C ILE A 47 -2.85 8.60 1.83
N GLY A 48 -1.67 9.10 2.19
CA GLY A 48 -0.55 9.25 1.26
C GLY A 48 -0.13 7.91 0.64
N THR A 49 -0.09 6.83 1.41
CA THR A 49 0.30 5.51 0.90
C THR A 49 -0.77 4.85 0.02
N ILE A 50 -2.06 5.09 0.29
CA ILE A 50 -3.18 4.59 -0.55
C ILE A 50 -3.19 5.26 -1.93
N PHE A 51 -3.03 6.59 -2.00
CA PHE A 51 -3.15 7.34 -3.26
C PHE A 51 -1.89 7.27 -4.14
N PHE A 52 -0.74 6.96 -3.56
CA PHE A 52 0.53 6.91 -4.28
C PHE A 52 1.17 5.53 -4.16
N PRO A 53 0.67 4.46 -4.80
CA PRO A 53 1.08 3.09 -4.51
C PRO A 53 2.59 2.80 -4.61
N ILE A 54 3.29 3.39 -5.59
CA ILE A 54 4.75 3.23 -5.74
C ILE A 54 5.48 3.98 -4.62
N ILE A 55 5.14 5.26 -4.42
CA ILE A 55 5.76 6.10 -3.37
C ILE A 55 5.38 5.58 -1.98
N GLY A 56 4.18 5.06 -1.82
CA GLY A 56 3.63 4.49 -0.59
C GLY A 56 4.37 3.24 -0.17
N LEU A 57 4.80 2.41 -1.12
CA LEU A 57 5.71 1.29 -0.83
C LEU A 57 7.06 1.78 -0.32
N ILE A 58 7.61 2.87 -0.89
CA ILE A 58 8.87 3.48 -0.42
C ILE A 58 8.69 4.06 1.00
N VAL A 59 7.60 4.80 1.23
CA VAL A 59 7.25 5.38 2.54
C VAL A 59 7.07 4.27 3.58
N TYR A 60 6.42 3.16 3.23
CA TYR A 60 6.32 1.97 4.09
C TYR A 60 7.72 1.48 4.48
N LEU A 61 8.64 1.30 3.52
CA LEU A 61 9.98 0.80 3.80
C LEU A 61 10.78 1.74 4.73
N ILE A 62 10.63 3.06 4.57
CA ILE A 62 11.25 4.05 5.46
C ILE A 62 10.63 3.94 6.88
N ILE A 63 9.30 3.99 6.99
CA ILE A 63 8.58 3.88 8.26
C ILE A 63 8.79 2.51 8.92
N ARG A 64 9.15 1.47 8.19
CA ARG A 64 9.41 0.14 8.75
C ARG A 64 10.82 0.02 9.34
N ASN A 65 11.80 0.68 8.72
CA ASN A 65 13.22 0.55 9.09
C ASN A 65 13.73 1.61 10.07
N ASP A 66 13.04 2.75 10.23
CA ASP A 66 13.29 3.68 11.34
C ASP A 66 12.91 3.06 12.72
#